data_AF-A0A924CQG3-F1
#
_entry.id   AF-A0A924CQG3-F1
#
_cell.length_a   1.000
_cell.length_b   1.000
_cell.length_c   1.000
_cell.angle_alpha   90.00
_cell.angle_beta   90.00
_cell.angle_gamma   90.00
#
_symmetry.space_group_name_H-M   'P 1'
#
loop_
_entity.id
_entity.type
_entity.pdbx_description
1 polymer ?
#
loop_
_entity_poly.entity_id
_entity_poly.type
_entity_poly.pdbx_seq_one_letter_code
_entity_poly.pdbx_strand_id
1 'polypeptide(L)'
;MRPKVFAKLEELIQQKRLMGHRDGWVYGMLKGEFELTSDELTGLVKVLGFKLGWNSGVEKILEEQWQLESDYVKEVQRVNLKVKLEQEQIKVAQQRERDLQERRRERDRLQDEAKYLSDAHKIETETKVRGLLLEYQQNQVASRQFTEMEKGIIMLMLRMNPNDQRWLLEMMYDRFSKLS
;
A
#
# COMPACT_ATOMS: atom_id res chain seq x y z
N MET A 1 23.85 13.18 -44.28
CA MET A 1 22.78 13.26 -43.25
C MET A 1 23.23 12.50 -42.01
N ARG A 2 23.02 13.06 -40.81
CA ARG A 2 23.38 12.38 -39.55
C ARG A 2 22.53 11.11 -39.33
N PRO A 3 23.07 10.04 -38.73
CA PRO A 3 22.32 8.79 -38.50
C PRO A 3 21.03 8.97 -37.70
N LYS A 4 21.05 9.82 -36.66
CA LYS A 4 19.86 10.11 -35.84
C LYS A 4 18.75 10.81 -36.64
N VAL A 5 19.11 11.76 -37.50
CA VAL A 5 18.17 12.48 -38.38
C VAL A 5 17.58 11.53 -39.42
N PHE A 6 18.41 10.65 -40.00
CA PHE A 6 17.96 9.67 -40.97
C PHE A 6 16.99 8.64 -40.35
N ALA A 7 17.33 8.09 -39.18
CA ALA A 7 16.45 7.16 -38.46
C ALA A 7 15.10 7.81 -38.13
N LYS A 8 15.10 9.08 -37.70
CA LYS A 8 13.87 9.83 -37.44
C LYS A 8 13.08 10.08 -38.73
N LEU A 9 13.75 10.43 -39.83
CA LEU A 9 13.11 10.60 -41.13
C LEU A 9 12.40 9.32 -41.58
N GLU A 10 13.04 8.15 -41.46
CA GLU A 10 12.41 6.86 -41.77
C GLU A 10 11.17 6.59 -40.91
N GLU A 11 11.26 6.83 -39.60
CA GLU A 11 10.12 6.71 -38.67
C GLU A 11 8.95 7.61 -39.09
N LEU A 12 9.23 8.88 -39.40
CA LEU A 12 8.22 9.86 -39.81
C LEU A 12 7.62 9.52 -41.18
N ILE A 13 8.39 8.98 -42.11
CA ILE A 13 7.85 8.52 -43.41
C ILE A 13 6.88 7.34 -43.20
N GLN A 14 7.16 6.42 -42.28
CA GLN A 14 6.24 5.34 -41.94
C GLN A 14 4.96 5.88 -41.28
N GLN A 15 5.09 6.78 -40.31
CA GLN A 15 3.95 7.43 -39.65
C GLN A 15 3.09 8.23 -40.64
N LYS A 16 3.74 8.95 -41.57
CA LYS A 16 3.07 9.66 -42.67
C LYS A 16 2.19 8.70 -43.49
N ARG A 17 2.71 7.53 -43.85
CA ARG A 17 1.94 6.53 -44.62
C ARG A 17 0.76 5.96 -43.84
N LEU A 18 0.92 5.77 -42.54
CA LEU A 18 -0.14 5.22 -41.67
C LEU A 18 -1.26 6.24 -41.41
N MET A 19 -0.90 7.50 -41.21
CA MET A 19 -1.85 8.55 -40.76
C MET A 19 -2.27 9.52 -41.88
N GLY A 20 -1.71 9.38 -43.10
CA GLY A 20 -2.09 10.21 -44.25
C GLY A 20 -1.58 11.65 -44.19
N HIS A 21 -0.50 11.92 -43.44
CA HIS A 21 0.08 13.26 -43.31
C HIS A 21 0.70 13.77 -44.62
N ARG A 22 0.82 15.09 -44.77
CA ARG A 22 1.52 15.71 -45.90
C ARG A 22 3.04 15.74 -45.70
N ASP A 23 3.77 16.09 -46.75
CA ASP A 23 5.24 16.20 -46.70
C ASP A 23 5.72 17.27 -45.72
N GLY A 24 4.99 18.38 -45.61
CA GLY A 24 5.28 19.45 -44.66
C GLY A 24 5.27 18.99 -43.20
N TRP A 25 4.48 17.98 -42.85
CA TRP A 25 4.48 17.40 -41.52
C TRP A 25 5.81 16.73 -41.17
N VAL A 26 6.37 15.95 -42.09
CA VAL A 26 7.67 15.28 -41.90
C VAL A 26 8.78 16.31 -41.73
N TYR A 27 8.74 17.36 -42.56
CA TYR A 27 9.67 18.49 -42.47
C TYR A 27 9.54 19.23 -41.14
N GLY A 28 8.33 19.59 -40.73
CA GLY A 28 8.07 20.32 -39.49
C GLY A 28 8.49 19.55 -38.23
N MET A 29 8.20 18.25 -38.17
CA MET A 29 8.63 17.38 -37.09
C MET A 29 10.16 17.28 -36.99
N LEU A 30 10.85 17.13 -38.12
CA LEU A 30 12.33 17.08 -38.13
C LEU A 30 12.96 18.42 -37.75
N LYS A 31 12.40 19.53 -38.23
CA LYS A 31 12.84 20.89 -37.90
C LYS A 31 12.64 21.22 -36.42
N GLY A 32 11.57 20.70 -35.81
CA GLY A 32 11.30 20.89 -34.38
C GLY A 32 12.24 20.10 -33.46
N GLU A 33 12.76 18.97 -33.92
CA GLU A 33 13.63 18.08 -33.13
C GLU A 33 15.13 18.28 -33.40
N PHE A 34 15.50 18.72 -34.61
CA PHE A 34 16.88 18.88 -35.04
C PHE A 34 17.12 20.22 -35.73
N GLU A 35 18.27 20.85 -35.45
CA GLU A 35 18.82 21.90 -36.31
C GLU A 35 19.35 21.24 -37.61
N LEU A 36 18.54 21.30 -38.68
CA LEU A 36 18.83 20.65 -39.96
C LEU A 36 19.85 21.47 -40.78
N THR A 37 20.90 20.81 -41.25
CA THR A 37 21.86 21.41 -42.19
C THR A 37 21.33 21.39 -43.64
N SER A 38 21.91 22.21 -44.54
CA SER A 38 21.49 22.27 -45.95
C SER A 38 21.59 20.91 -46.67
N ASP A 39 22.61 20.11 -46.35
CA ASP A 39 22.76 18.74 -46.88
C ASP A 39 21.66 17.80 -46.39
N GLU A 40 21.23 17.97 -45.13
CA GLU A 40 20.16 17.19 -44.52
C GLU A 40 18.80 17.56 -45.09
N LEU A 41 18.56 18.85 -45.32
CA LEU A 41 17.39 19.34 -46.01
C LEU A 41 17.35 18.77 -47.43
N THR A 42 18.46 18.82 -48.17
CA THR A 42 18.57 18.23 -49.51
C THR A 42 18.29 16.72 -49.51
N GLY A 43 18.75 15.99 -48.50
CA GLY A 43 18.44 14.58 -48.32
C GLY A 43 16.95 14.33 -48.05
N LEU A 44 16.34 15.15 -47.18
CA LEU A 44 14.93 15.09 -46.84
C LEU A 44 14.04 15.28 -48.08
N VAL A 45 14.25 16.34 -48.87
CA VAL A 45 13.42 16.59 -50.06
C VAL A 45 13.55 15.49 -51.11
N LYS A 46 14.73 14.88 -51.25
CA LYS A 46 14.91 13.71 -52.13
C LYS A 46 14.07 12.53 -51.67
N VAL A 47 14.05 12.23 -50.37
CA VAL A 47 13.23 11.16 -49.78
C VAL A 47 11.74 11.45 -49.94
N LEU A 48 11.34 12.71 -49.82
CA LEU A 48 9.96 13.17 -50.04
C LEU A 48 9.56 13.22 -51.53
N GLY A 49 10.50 13.01 -52.46
CA GLY A 49 10.24 12.91 -53.91
C GLY A 49 10.35 14.21 -54.70
N PHE A 50 10.90 15.29 -54.11
CA PHE A 50 11.11 16.56 -54.82
C PHE A 50 12.31 16.48 -55.76
N LYS A 51 12.06 16.70 -57.06
CA LYS A 51 13.07 16.55 -58.12
C LYS A 51 14.11 17.67 -58.17
N LEU A 52 13.75 18.87 -57.72
CA LEU A 52 14.58 20.08 -57.81
C LEU A 52 15.49 20.29 -56.59
N GLY A 53 15.54 19.34 -55.66
CA GLY A 53 16.30 19.48 -54.42
C GLY A 53 15.76 20.57 -53.50
N TRP A 54 16.56 20.97 -52.50
CA TRP A 54 16.17 22.00 -51.54
C TRP A 54 16.29 23.38 -52.17
N ASN A 55 15.19 24.13 -52.18
CA ASN A 55 15.13 25.51 -52.66
C ASN A 55 13.98 26.26 -51.96
N SER A 56 13.95 27.59 -52.10
CA SER A 56 12.96 28.45 -51.44
C SER A 56 11.51 28.13 -51.80
N GLY A 57 11.26 27.63 -53.01
CA GLY A 57 9.92 27.18 -53.43
C GLY A 57 9.48 25.95 -52.65
N VAL A 58 10.36 24.96 -52.51
CA VAL A 58 10.04 23.74 -51.74
C VAL A 58 9.93 24.02 -50.25
N GLU A 59 10.82 24.85 -49.71
CA GLU A 59 10.73 25.32 -48.32
C GLU A 59 9.38 25.95 -48.03
N LYS A 60 8.92 26.86 -48.89
CA LYS A 60 7.63 27.52 -48.75
C LYS A 60 6.46 26.52 -48.76
N ILE A 61 6.46 25.55 -49.68
CA ILE A 61 5.43 24.50 -49.75
C ILE A 61 5.39 23.68 -48.47
N LEU A 62 6.56 23.25 -47.98
CA LEU A 62 6.65 22.42 -46.77
C LEU A 62 6.25 23.20 -45.52
N GLU A 63 6.65 24.47 -45.43
CA GLU A 63 6.29 25.33 -44.30
C GLU A 63 4.78 25.64 -44.30
N GLU A 64 4.17 25.94 -45.45
CA GLU A 64 2.71 26.15 -45.55
C GLU A 64 1.94 24.89 -45.13
N GLN A 65 2.36 23.72 -45.61
CA GLN A 65 1.76 22.45 -45.21
C GLN A 65 1.95 22.18 -43.70
N TRP A 66 3.12 22.50 -43.16
CA TRP A 66 3.39 22.34 -41.74
C TRP A 66 2.52 23.25 -40.87
N GLN A 67 2.37 24.52 -41.24
CA GLN A 67 1.53 25.47 -40.49
C GLN A 67 0.07 24.99 -40.40
N LEU A 68 -0.46 24.43 -41.51
CA LEU A 68 -1.81 23.87 -41.53
C LEU A 68 -1.97 22.63 -40.64
N GLU A 69 -0.93 21.80 -40.50
CA GLU A 69 -0.98 20.57 -39.69
C GLU A 69 -0.49 20.76 -38.24
N SER A 70 0.27 21.82 -37.95
CA SER A 70 0.85 22.09 -36.63
C SER A 70 -0.20 22.09 -35.53
N ASP A 71 -1.33 22.74 -35.78
CA ASP A 71 -2.39 22.88 -34.77
C ASP A 71 -3.11 21.55 -34.53
N TYR A 72 -3.33 20.78 -35.59
CA TYR A 72 -3.85 19.42 -35.48
C TYR A 72 -2.92 18.51 -34.68
N VAL A 73 -1.61 18.55 -34.96
CA VAL A 73 -0.60 17.74 -34.26
C VAL A 73 -0.53 18.10 -32.78
N LYS A 74 -0.54 19.39 -32.43
CA LYS A 74 -0.56 19.84 -31.03
C LYS A 74 -1.80 19.32 -30.30
N GLU A 75 -2.95 19.35 -30.94
CA GLU A 75 -4.19 18.86 -30.33
C GLU A 75 -4.17 17.34 -30.15
N VAL A 76 -3.73 16.58 -31.16
CA VAL A 76 -3.56 15.13 -31.05
C VAL A 76 -2.56 14.75 -29.97
N GLN A 77 -1.45 15.48 -29.85
CA GLN A 77 -0.47 15.28 -28.77
C GLN A 77 -1.09 15.55 -27.39
N ARG A 78 -1.88 16.62 -27.23
CA ARG A 78 -2.60 16.92 -25.98
C ARG A 78 -3.58 15.83 -25.60
N VAL A 79 -4.39 15.36 -26.56
CA VAL A 79 -5.35 14.27 -26.35
C VAL A 79 -4.62 12.99 -25.95
N ASN A 80 -3.56 12.61 -26.65
CA ASN A 80 -2.76 11.42 -26.32
C ASN A 80 -2.14 11.52 -24.92
N LEU A 81 -1.67 12.70 -24.53
CA LEU A 81 -1.10 12.93 -23.20
C LEU A 81 -2.17 12.79 -22.11
N LYS A 82 -3.37 13.35 -22.36
CA LYS A 82 -4.52 13.21 -21.45
C LYS A 82 -4.94 11.75 -21.29
N VAL A 83 -5.03 11.00 -22.39
CA VAL A 83 -5.35 9.56 -22.35
C VAL A 83 -4.30 8.76 -21.57
N LYS A 84 -3.00 9.04 -21.78
CA LYS A 84 -1.93 8.38 -21.01
C LYS A 84 -2.04 8.67 -19.51
N LEU A 85 -2.30 9.93 -19.14
CA LEU A 85 -2.49 10.32 -17.75
C LEU A 85 -3.71 9.63 -17.13
N GLU A 86 -4.83 9.54 -17.84
CA GLU A 86 -6.02 8.82 -17.37
C GLU A 86 -5.75 7.33 -17.18
N GLN A 87 -5.03 6.69 -18.11
CA GLN A 87 -4.64 5.28 -17.97
C GLN A 87 -3.71 5.05 -16.78
N GLU A 88 -2.76 5.94 -16.52
CA GLU A 88 -1.90 5.87 -15.34
C GLU A 88 -2.69 6.04 -14.05
N GLN A 89 -3.63 7.00 -14.00
CA GLN A 89 -4.50 7.20 -12.84
C GLN A 89 -5.35 5.96 -12.55
N ILE A 90 -5.90 5.31 -13.58
CA ILE A 90 -6.66 4.06 -13.43
C ILE A 90 -5.77 2.96 -12.86
N LYS A 91 -4.54 2.79 -13.36
CA LYS A 91 -3.60 1.79 -12.84
C LYS A 91 -3.27 2.03 -11.37
N VAL A 92 -3.02 3.29 -10.99
CA VAL A 92 -2.73 3.67 -9.60
C VAL A 92 -3.94 3.40 -8.71
N ALA A 93 -5.16 3.73 -9.16
CA ALA A 93 -6.38 3.47 -8.41
C ALA A 93 -6.60 1.96 -8.18
N GLN A 94 -6.43 1.13 -9.22
CA GLN A 94 -6.54 -0.33 -9.12
C GLN A 94 -5.49 -0.94 -8.20
N GLN A 95 -4.27 -0.38 -8.16
CA GLN A 95 -3.25 -0.84 -7.21
C GLN A 95 -3.64 -0.49 -5.77
N ARG A 96 -4.08 0.75 -5.53
CA ARG A 96 -4.55 1.19 -4.20
C ARG A 96 -5.72 0.34 -3.69
N GLU A 97 -6.65 -0.02 -4.56
CA GLU A 97 -7.79 -0.86 -4.19
C GLU A 97 -7.35 -2.26 -3.76
N ARG A 98 -6.41 -2.87 -4.50
CA ARG A 98 -5.80 -4.16 -4.12
C ARG A 98 -5.09 -4.08 -2.77
N ASP A 99 -4.26 -3.07 -2.56
CA ASP A 99 -3.54 -2.89 -1.30
C ASP A 99 -4.52 -2.71 -0.11
N LEU A 100 -5.61 -1.96 -0.32
CA LEU A 100 -6.67 -1.79 0.69
C LEU A 100 -7.39 -3.11 0.98
N GLN A 101 -7.65 -3.93 -0.04
CA GLN A 101 -8.30 -5.22 0.13
C GLN A 101 -7.41 -6.21 0.90
N GLU A 102 -6.10 -6.23 0.64
CA GLU A 102 -5.14 -7.03 1.40
C GLU A 102 -5.07 -6.60 2.87
N ARG A 103 -4.98 -5.29 3.14
CA ARG A 103 -5.00 -4.79 4.52
C ARG A 103 -6.28 -5.15 5.27
N ARG A 104 -7.43 -5.13 4.61
CA ARG A 104 -8.70 -5.56 5.21
C ARG A 104 -8.66 -7.04 5.58
N ARG A 105 -8.23 -7.91 4.65
CA ARG A 105 -8.10 -9.36 4.90
C ARG A 105 -7.15 -9.64 6.06
N GLU A 106 -6.03 -8.94 6.11
CA GLU A 106 -5.05 -9.12 7.19
C GLU A 106 -5.60 -8.69 8.54
N ARG A 107 -6.28 -7.54 8.61
CA ARG A 107 -6.96 -7.09 9.82
C ARG A 107 -8.02 -8.10 10.28
N ASP A 108 -8.82 -8.63 9.35
CA ASP A 108 -9.87 -9.58 9.69
C ASP A 108 -9.25 -10.89 10.24
N ARG A 109 -8.13 -11.38 9.68
CA ARG A 109 -7.37 -12.51 10.23
C ARG A 109 -6.84 -12.26 11.64
N LEU A 110 -6.22 -11.09 11.87
CA LEU A 110 -5.69 -10.72 13.18
C LEU A 110 -6.80 -10.62 14.23
N GLN A 111 -8.00 -10.17 13.82
CA GLN A 111 -9.15 -10.10 14.70
C GLN A 111 -9.67 -11.50 15.07
N ASP A 112 -9.72 -12.42 14.11
CA ASP A 112 -10.09 -13.82 14.36
C ASP A 112 -9.08 -14.53 15.27
N GLU A 113 -7.78 -14.30 15.06
CA GLU A 113 -6.71 -14.85 15.89
C GLU A 113 -6.77 -14.29 17.32
N ALA A 114 -6.97 -12.98 17.48
CA ALA A 114 -7.13 -12.36 18.79
C ALA A 114 -8.35 -12.92 19.54
N LYS A 115 -9.46 -13.18 18.83
CA LYS A 115 -10.65 -13.80 19.41
C LYS A 115 -10.36 -15.24 19.86
N TYR A 116 -9.70 -16.03 19.01
CA TYR A 116 -9.32 -17.40 19.35
C TYR A 116 -8.45 -17.47 20.61
N LEU A 117 -7.42 -16.61 20.71
CA LEU A 117 -6.55 -16.54 21.89
C LEU A 117 -7.31 -16.13 23.16
N SER A 118 -8.24 -15.17 23.05
CA SER A 118 -9.10 -14.75 24.16
C SER A 118 -9.98 -15.90 24.67
N ASP A 119 -10.61 -16.64 23.75
CA ASP A 119 -11.46 -17.77 24.11
C ASP A 119 -10.64 -18.93 24.69
N ALA A 120 -9.45 -19.21 24.17
CA ALA A 120 -8.52 -20.19 24.74
C ALA A 120 -8.11 -19.81 26.18
N HIS A 121 -7.81 -18.54 26.44
CA HIS A 121 -7.45 -18.07 27.77
C HIS A 121 -8.61 -18.16 28.77
N LYS A 122 -9.85 -17.89 28.33
CA LYS A 122 -11.05 -18.10 29.17
C LYS A 122 -11.21 -19.56 29.56
N ILE A 123 -11.07 -20.48 28.61
CA ILE A 123 -11.16 -21.92 28.88
C ILE A 123 -10.09 -22.35 29.88
N GLU A 124 -8.86 -21.87 29.71
CA GLU A 124 -7.75 -22.19 30.63
C GLU A 124 -8.03 -21.68 32.05
N THR A 125 -8.49 -20.44 32.18
CA THR A 125 -8.81 -19.85 33.50
C THR A 125 -9.99 -20.55 34.17
N GLU A 126 -11.05 -20.87 33.42
CA GLU A 126 -12.16 -21.68 33.94
C GLU A 126 -11.71 -23.06 34.42
N THR A 127 -10.81 -23.71 33.66
CA THR A 127 -10.26 -25.02 34.02
C THR A 127 -9.43 -24.94 35.30
N LYS A 128 -8.58 -23.91 35.44
CA LYS A 128 -7.81 -23.66 36.67
C LYS A 128 -8.72 -23.39 37.87
N VAL A 129 -9.75 -22.55 37.70
CA VAL A 129 -10.73 -22.26 38.77
C VAL A 129 -11.47 -23.53 39.20
N ARG A 130 -11.91 -24.37 38.25
CA ARG A 130 -12.54 -25.66 38.56
C ARG A 130 -11.59 -26.59 39.32
N GLY A 131 -10.32 -26.65 38.92
CA GLY A 131 -9.29 -27.44 39.63
C GLY A 131 -9.14 -26.98 41.08
N LEU A 132 -8.96 -25.68 41.30
CA LEU A 132 -8.85 -25.10 42.65
C LEU A 132 -10.10 -25.32 43.50
N LEU A 133 -11.30 -25.25 42.91
CA LEU A 133 -12.55 -25.54 43.62
C LEU A 133 -12.66 -27.01 44.03
N LEU A 134 -12.23 -27.94 43.17
CA LEU A 134 -12.20 -29.37 43.49
C LEU A 134 -11.18 -29.67 44.59
N GLU A 135 -9.98 -29.08 44.52
CA GLU A 135 -8.97 -29.19 45.59
C GLU A 135 -9.50 -28.62 46.91
N TYR A 136 -10.17 -27.47 46.89
CA TYR A 136 -10.79 -26.88 48.06
C TYR A 136 -11.88 -27.79 48.65
N GLN A 137 -12.76 -28.37 47.83
CA GLN A 137 -13.78 -29.32 48.29
C GLN A 137 -13.18 -30.60 48.86
N GLN A 138 -12.14 -31.16 48.23
CA GLN A 138 -11.43 -32.33 48.76
C GLN A 138 -10.73 -32.03 50.09
N ASN A 139 -10.11 -30.86 50.20
CA ASN A 139 -9.50 -30.40 51.45
C ASN A 139 -10.54 -30.06 52.53
N GLN A 140 -11.78 -29.71 52.16
CA GLN A 140 -12.89 -29.61 53.12
C GLN A 140 -13.34 -30.98 53.64
N VAL A 141 -13.33 -32.04 52.82
CA VAL A 141 -13.59 -33.42 53.28
C VAL A 141 -12.46 -33.93 54.20
N ALA A 142 -11.24 -33.43 54.03
CA ALA A 142 -10.11 -33.65 54.94
C ALA A 142 -10.02 -32.62 56.09
N SER A 143 -11.03 -31.76 56.28
CA SER A 143 -10.95 -30.73 57.32
C SER A 143 -11.13 -31.34 58.71
N ARG A 144 -10.08 -31.20 59.53
CA ARG A 144 -10.16 -31.35 60.98
C ARG A 144 -11.35 -30.50 61.47
N GLN A 145 -12.35 -31.12 62.07
CA GLN A 145 -13.44 -30.37 62.69
C GLN A 145 -12.84 -29.44 63.73
N PHE A 146 -13.03 -28.13 63.54
CA PHE A 146 -12.64 -27.14 64.53
C PHE A 146 -13.37 -27.45 65.84
N THR A 147 -12.63 -27.45 66.93
CA THR A 147 -13.19 -27.52 68.27
C THR A 147 -14.08 -26.30 68.53
N GLU A 148 -15.03 -26.40 69.45
CA GLU A 148 -15.92 -25.27 69.80
C GLU A 148 -15.13 -24.02 70.25
N MET A 149 -13.95 -24.22 70.85
CA MET A 149 -13.04 -23.14 71.22
C MET A 149 -12.45 -22.44 69.99
N GLU A 150 -11.98 -23.20 68.99
CA GLU A 150 -11.44 -22.64 67.74
C GLU A 150 -12.52 -21.91 66.94
N LYS A 151 -13.75 -22.45 66.90
CA LYS A 151 -14.90 -21.75 66.30
C LYS A 151 -15.20 -20.43 67.01
N GLY A 152 -15.14 -20.42 68.34
CA GLY A 152 -15.32 -19.22 69.16
C GLY A 152 -14.29 -18.12 68.85
N ILE A 153 -13.02 -18.50 68.70
CA ILE A 153 -11.93 -17.57 68.35
C ILE A 153 -12.12 -17.01 66.93
N ILE A 154 -12.45 -17.86 65.96
CA ILE A 154 -12.71 -17.44 64.57
C ILE A 154 -13.89 -16.46 64.52
N MET A 155 -14.99 -16.74 65.23
CA MET A 155 -16.14 -15.85 65.31
C MET A 155 -15.83 -14.50 65.95
N LEU A 156 -14.99 -14.48 66.99
CA LEU A 156 -14.53 -13.23 67.60
C LEU A 156 -13.70 -12.41 66.61
N MET A 157 -12.73 -13.04 65.95
CA MET A 157 -11.88 -12.38 64.94
C MET A 157 -12.72 -11.78 63.80
N LEU A 158 -13.69 -12.51 63.25
CA LEU A 158 -14.54 -12.03 62.15
C LEU A 158 -15.38 -10.78 62.51
N ARG A 159 -15.59 -10.51 63.80
CA ARG A 159 -16.29 -9.31 64.29
C ARG A 159 -15.35 -8.14 64.60
N MET A 160 -14.04 -8.33 64.51
CA MET A 160 -13.05 -7.28 64.73
C MET A 160 -12.84 -6.42 63.48
N ASN A 161 -12.32 -5.21 63.67
CA ASN A 161 -11.87 -4.37 62.57
C ASN A 161 -10.68 -5.03 61.85
N PRO A 162 -10.58 -4.97 60.50
CA PRO A 162 -9.49 -5.53 59.72
C PRO A 162 -8.07 -5.26 60.25
N ASN A 163 -7.82 -4.10 60.84
CA ASN A 163 -6.49 -3.77 61.41
C ASN A 163 -6.16 -4.63 62.63
N ASP A 164 -7.13 -4.87 63.51
CA ASP A 164 -6.94 -5.69 64.71
C ASP A 164 -6.86 -7.17 64.36
N GLN A 165 -7.62 -7.61 63.35
CA GLN A 165 -7.53 -8.97 62.79
C GLN A 165 -6.11 -9.26 62.29
N ARG A 166 -5.55 -8.33 61.52
CA ARG A 166 -4.20 -8.45 60.97
C ARG A 166 -3.15 -8.52 62.08
N TRP A 167 -3.22 -7.64 63.07
CA TRP A 167 -2.30 -7.64 64.21
C TRP A 167 -2.35 -8.97 64.98
N LEU A 168 -3.55 -9.51 65.23
CA LEU A 168 -3.72 -10.80 65.90
C LEU A 168 -3.12 -11.95 65.11
N LEU A 169 -3.33 -11.99 63.79
CA LEU A 169 -2.76 -13.01 62.91
C LEU A 169 -1.23 -12.92 62.86
N GLU A 170 -0.67 -11.71 62.78
CA GLU A 170 0.78 -11.47 62.83
C GLU A 170 1.37 -11.94 64.17
N MET A 171 0.72 -11.63 65.30
CA MET A 171 1.18 -12.08 66.62
C MET A 171 1.12 -13.60 66.80
N MET A 172 0.06 -14.25 66.30
CA MET A 172 -0.06 -15.71 66.32
C MET A 172 1.05 -16.34 65.46
N TYR A 173 1.28 -15.82 64.26
CA TYR A 173 2.33 -16.30 63.37
C TYR A 173 3.71 -16.21 64.02
N ASP A 174 4.05 -15.06 64.63
CA ASP A 174 5.31 -14.85 65.34
C ASP A 174 5.50 -15.78 66.55
N ARG A 175 4.41 -16.12 67.23
CA ARG A 175 4.45 -17.01 68.40
C ARG A 175 4.65 -18.47 68.01
N PHE A 176 4.01 -18.92 66.94
CA PHE A 176 4.13 -20.31 66.46
C PHE A 176 5.40 -20.56 65.66
N SER A 177 5.92 -19.55 64.95
CA SER A 177 7.21 -19.63 64.24
C SER A 177 8.42 -19.65 65.17
N LYS A 178 8.30 -19.18 66.43
CA LYS A 178 9.36 -19.28 67.45
C LYS A 178 9.32 -20.57 68.27
N LEU A 179 8.35 -21.45 68.03
CA LEU A 179 8.20 -22.75 68.69
C LEU A 179 8.57 -23.94 67.78
N SER A 180 9.02 -23.67 66.55
CA SER A 180 9.62 -24.62 65.59
C SER A 180 11.13 -24.43 65.49
#